data_AF-A0A7W1BMG5-F1
#
_entry.id   AF-A0A7W1BMG5-F1
#
_cell.length_a   1.000
_cell.length_b   1.000
_cell.length_c   1.000
_cell.angle_alpha   90.00
_cell.angle_beta   90.00
_cell.angle_gamma   90.00
#
_symmetry.space_group_name_H-M   'P 1'
#
loop_
_entity.id
_entity.type
_entity.pdbx_description
1 polymer ?
#
loop_
_entity_poly.entity_id
_entity_poly.type
_entity_poly.pdbx_seq_one_letter_code
_entity_poly.pdbx_strand_id
1 'polypeptide(L)'
;MEEAILPPFIALLIALVAGDILILSFGQSPGSVYRLLLEGTWGNAYGFGQVIFKATTLIFTGLAVSLGMRAGLFNIGAEGQLAAGGFAAAIVGLMLPGATPVLIAVPLAMFAAALGGGAVGWVPGVLKAKFGAHEVIVTIMLNFIVLAL
;
A
#
# COMPACT_ATOMS: atom_id res chain seq x y z
N MET A 1 28.46 -15.24 -8.00
CA MET A 1 28.13 -14.25 -6.94
C MET A 1 28.45 -12.84 -7.41
N GLU A 2 29.62 -12.57 -8.00
CA GLU A 2 29.94 -11.28 -8.67
C GLU A 2 28.98 -10.92 -9.82
N GLU A 3 28.56 -11.88 -10.66
CA GLU A 3 27.60 -11.63 -11.75
C GLU A 3 26.19 -11.22 -11.27
N ALA A 4 25.82 -11.50 -10.01
CA ALA A 4 24.49 -11.18 -9.49
C ALA A 4 24.37 -9.75 -8.95
N ILE A 5 25.50 -9.12 -8.61
CA ILE A 5 25.54 -7.79 -7.97
C ILE A 5 25.78 -6.69 -8.99
N LEU A 6 26.55 -6.99 -10.05
CA LEU A 6 26.91 -6.01 -11.07
C LEU A 6 25.67 -5.41 -11.80
N PRO A 7 24.64 -6.18 -12.19
CA PRO A 7 23.48 -5.62 -12.89
C PRO A 7 22.67 -4.61 -12.05
N PRO A 8 22.34 -4.85 -10.76
CA PRO A 8 21.72 -3.82 -9.91
C PRO A 8 22.51 -2.53 -9.79
N PHE A 9 23.84 -2.60 -9.67
CA PHE A 9 24.68 -1.41 -9.57
C PHE A 9 24.71 -0.61 -10.87
N ILE A 10 24.82 -1.30 -12.02
CA ILE A 10 24.74 -0.66 -13.34
C ILE A 10 23.36 -0.01 -13.52
N ALA A 11 22.28 -0.71 -13.16
CA ALA A 11 20.92 -0.17 -13.23
C ALA A 11 20.75 1.07 -12.35
N LEU A 12 21.31 1.06 -11.14
CA LEU A 12 21.30 2.20 -10.23
C LEU A 12 22.05 3.41 -10.85
N LEU A 13 23.25 3.19 -11.39
CA LEU A 13 24.02 4.26 -12.05
C LEU A 13 23.28 4.84 -13.25
N ILE A 14 22.71 3.98 -14.11
CA ILE A 14 21.90 4.42 -15.26
C ILE A 14 20.69 5.23 -14.78
N ALA A 15 19.99 4.79 -13.74
CA ALA A 15 18.84 5.49 -13.19
C ALA A 15 19.22 6.87 -12.62
N LEU A 16 20.36 6.97 -11.92
CA LEU A 16 20.87 8.25 -11.42
C LEU A 16 21.24 9.19 -12.57
N VAL A 17 22.00 8.72 -13.56
CA VAL A 17 22.37 9.53 -14.73
C VAL A 17 21.14 9.99 -15.51
N ALA A 18 20.18 9.11 -15.75
CA ALA A 18 18.92 9.48 -16.41
C ALA A 18 18.13 10.51 -15.59
N GLY A 19 18.09 10.34 -14.27
CA GLY A 19 17.48 11.30 -13.34
C GLY A 19 18.17 12.66 -13.37
N ASP A 20 19.50 12.69 -13.37
CA ASP A 20 20.31 13.91 -13.44
C ASP A 20 20.07 14.67 -14.74
N ILE A 21 20.03 13.96 -15.88
CA ILE A 21 19.71 14.56 -17.19
C ILE A 21 18.32 15.21 -17.13
N LEU A 22 17.33 14.55 -16.53
CA LEU A 22 15.99 15.11 -16.37
C LEU A 22 16.00 16.34 -15.47
N ILE A 23 16.67 16.28 -14.32
CA ILE A 23 16.79 17.42 -13.39
C ILE A 23 17.44 18.63 -14.07
N LEU A 24 18.53 18.41 -14.80
CA LEU A 24 19.23 19.44 -15.57
C LEU A 24 18.35 20.01 -16.68
N SER A 25 17.50 19.20 -17.33
CA SER A 25 16.57 19.67 -18.37
C SER A 25 15.54 20.68 -17.85
N PHE A 26 15.23 20.65 -16.54
CA PHE A 26 14.38 21.63 -15.86
C PHE A 26 15.17 22.80 -15.23
N GLY A 27 16.47 22.91 -15.51
CA GLY A 27 17.34 23.97 -15.00
C GLY A 27 17.64 23.88 -13.50
N GLN A 28 17.39 22.72 -12.89
CA GLN A 28 17.68 22.47 -11.47
C GLN A 28 19.05 21.78 -11.32
N SER A 29 19.68 21.91 -10.14
CA SER A 29 20.93 21.20 -9.86
C SER A 29 20.64 19.82 -9.25
N PRO A 30 21.23 18.72 -9.76
CA PRO A 30 21.09 17.39 -9.16
C PRO A 30 21.36 17.37 -7.65
N GLY A 31 22.44 18.03 -7.22
CA GLY A 31 22.83 18.09 -5.81
C GLY A 31 21.75 18.71 -4.91
N SER A 32 21.10 19.79 -5.35
CA SER A 32 20.01 20.41 -4.58
C SER A 32 18.76 19.52 -4.53
N VAL A 33 18.42 18.85 -5.63
CA VAL A 33 17.28 17.94 -5.69
C VAL A 33 17.49 16.71 -4.80
N TYR A 34 18.67 16.09 -4.85
CA TYR A 34 18.99 14.96 -3.99
C TYR A 34 19.01 15.34 -2.50
N ARG A 35 19.53 16.53 -2.18
CA ARG A 35 19.46 17.05 -0.82
C ARG A 35 18.01 17.23 -0.35
N LEU A 36 17.16 17.81 -1.20
CA LEU A 36 15.74 17.99 -0.90
C LEU A 36 15.02 16.63 -0.72
N LEU A 37 15.36 15.61 -1.52
CA LEU A 37 14.82 14.25 -1.35
C LEU A 37 15.21 13.66 0.02
N LEU A 38 16.46 13.81 0.44
CA LEU A 38 16.93 13.31 1.73
C LEU A 38 16.30 14.09 2.90
N GLU A 39 16.31 15.42 2.85
CA GLU A 39 15.72 16.27 3.89
C GLU A 39 14.19 16.13 3.96
N GLY A 40 13.53 15.96 2.82
CA GLY A 40 12.09 15.71 2.74
C GLY A 40 11.69 14.35 3.30
N THR A 41 12.57 13.35 3.25
CA THR A 41 12.30 11.98 3.72
C THR A 41 12.68 11.78 5.18
N TRP A 42 13.88 12.23 5.58
CA TRP A 42 14.46 11.97 6.91
C TRP A 42 14.65 13.22 7.75
N GLY A 43 14.60 14.41 7.14
CA GLY A 43 14.91 15.67 7.82
C GLY A 43 13.79 16.23 8.67
N ASN A 44 12.58 15.66 8.65
CA ASN A 44 11.46 16.13 9.45
C ASN A 44 10.48 15.00 9.82
N ALA A 45 9.66 15.25 10.84
CA ALA A 45 8.71 14.29 11.39
C ALA A 45 7.62 13.88 10.37
N TYR A 46 7.21 14.78 9.48
CA TYR A 46 6.21 14.49 8.45
C TYR A 46 6.76 13.50 7.41
N GLY A 47 7.97 13.75 6.91
CA GLY A 47 8.68 12.88 5.96
C GLY A 47 8.87 11.48 6.51
N PHE A 48 9.37 11.39 7.74
CA PHE A 48 9.53 10.11 8.42
C PHE A 48 8.18 9.40 8.63
N GLY A 49 7.13 10.14 8.98
CA GLY A 49 5.76 9.64 9.07
C GLY A 49 5.25 9.07 7.74
N GLN A 50 5.55 9.72 6.61
CA GLN A 50 5.21 9.24 5.27
C GLN A 50 5.94 7.94 4.91
N VAL A 51 7.21 7.79 5.31
CA VAL A 51 7.95 6.54 5.12
C VAL A 51 7.27 5.40 5.86
N ILE A 52 6.98 5.59 7.16
CA ILE A 52 6.31 4.56 7.97
C ILE A 52 4.91 4.25 7.41
N PHE A 53 4.15 5.28 7.02
CA PHE A 53 2.82 5.11 6.44
C PHE A 53 2.88 4.21 5.20
N LYS A 54 3.72 4.55 4.21
CA LYS A 54 3.86 3.76 2.99
C LYS A 54 4.42 2.36 3.25
N ALA A 55 5.45 2.24 4.09
CA ALA A 55 6.04 0.96 4.43
C ALA A 55 5.02 0.02 5.09
N THR A 56 4.24 0.53 6.05
CA THR A 56 3.19 -0.23 6.73
C THR A 56 2.16 -0.72 5.73
N THR A 57 1.63 0.14 4.87
CA THR A 57 0.67 -0.27 3.83
C THR A 57 1.24 -1.36 2.95
N LEU A 58 2.44 -1.17 2.40
CA LEU A 58 3.08 -2.15 1.51
C LEU A 58 3.34 -3.50 2.20
N ILE A 59 3.82 -3.48 3.44
CA ILE A 59 4.07 -4.69 4.24
C ILE A 59 2.77 -5.45 4.49
N PHE A 60 1.73 -4.78 4.99
CA PHE A 60 0.47 -5.44 5.31
C PHE A 60 -0.26 -5.93 4.07
N THR A 61 -0.24 -5.19 2.96
CA THR A 61 -0.78 -5.65 1.68
C THR A 61 -0.02 -6.86 1.15
N GLY A 62 1.32 -6.85 1.21
CA GLY A 62 2.15 -8.00 0.84
C GLY A 62 1.87 -9.23 1.71
N LEU A 63 1.72 -9.05 3.03
CA LEU A 63 1.35 -10.11 3.96
C LEU A 63 -0.03 -10.70 3.67
N ALA A 64 -1.02 -9.85 3.36
CA ALA A 64 -2.37 -10.29 3.02
C ALA A 64 -2.39 -11.17 1.76
N VAL A 65 -1.64 -10.79 0.72
CA VAL A 65 -1.49 -11.58 -0.50
C VAL A 65 -0.71 -12.87 -0.22
N SER A 66 0.40 -12.79 0.52
CA SER A 66 1.22 -13.96 0.86
C SER A 66 0.44 -15.01 1.64
N LEU A 67 -0.47 -14.60 2.53
CA LEU A 67 -1.30 -15.53 3.30
C LEU A 67 -2.26 -16.30 2.39
N GLY A 68 -2.92 -15.61 1.45
CA GLY A 68 -3.79 -16.25 0.46
C GLY A 68 -3.02 -17.25 -0.42
N MET A 69 -1.82 -16.86 -0.87
CA MET A 69 -0.97 -17.72 -1.69
C MET A 69 -0.58 -19.02 -0.99
N ARG A 70 -0.38 -19.00 0.34
CA ARG A 70 -0.10 -20.22 1.13
C ARG A 70 -1.28 -21.19 1.13
N ALA A 71 -2.50 -20.71 0.94
CA ALA A 71 -3.71 -21.52 0.80
C ALA A 71 -3.99 -21.93 -0.66
N GLY A 72 -3.08 -21.61 -1.60
CA GLY A 72 -3.29 -21.85 -3.03
C GLY A 72 -4.23 -20.86 -3.71
N LEU A 73 -4.62 -19.78 -3.03
CA LEU A 73 -5.51 -18.75 -3.56
C LEU A 73 -4.69 -17.55 -4.05
N PHE A 74 -4.96 -17.10 -5.27
CA PHE A 74 -4.30 -15.93 -5.84
C PHE A 74 -5.18 -14.68 -5.71
N ASN A 75 -5.04 -13.96 -4.59
CA ASN A 75 -5.82 -12.75 -4.30
C ASN A 75 -5.21 -11.51 -4.97
N ILE A 76 -5.81 -11.02 -6.06
CA ILE A 76 -5.45 -9.75 -6.72
C ILE A 76 -6.28 -8.57 -6.17
N GLY A 77 -7.27 -8.85 -5.32
CA GLY A 77 -8.25 -7.90 -4.80
C GLY A 77 -7.75 -7.01 -3.67
N ALA A 78 -6.44 -6.97 -3.44
CA ALA A 78 -5.86 -6.31 -2.27
C ALA A 78 -6.05 -4.79 -2.30
N GLU A 79 -6.11 -4.19 -3.49
CA GLU A 79 -6.38 -2.77 -3.69
C GLU A 79 -7.79 -2.37 -3.22
N GLY A 80 -8.82 -3.09 -3.66
CA GLY A 80 -10.19 -2.87 -3.23
C GLY A 80 -10.40 -3.20 -1.74
N GLN A 81 -9.75 -4.25 -1.23
CA GLN A 81 -9.78 -4.58 0.20
C GLN A 81 -9.14 -3.46 1.05
N LEU A 82 -8.02 -2.89 0.60
CA LEU A 82 -7.36 -1.76 1.25
C LEU A 82 -8.26 -0.52 1.22
N ALA A 83 -8.85 -0.20 0.06
CA ALA A 83 -9.74 0.95 -0.10
C ALA A 83 -10.98 0.85 0.82
N ALA A 84 -11.66 -0.30 0.83
CA ALA A 84 -12.80 -0.54 1.71
C ALA A 84 -12.43 -0.51 3.19
N GLY A 85 -11.27 -1.06 3.57
CA GLY A 85 -10.76 -0.97 4.93
C GLY A 85 -10.46 0.48 5.35
N GLY A 86 -9.81 1.25 4.48
CA GLY A 86 -9.55 2.68 4.71
C GLY A 86 -10.84 3.48 4.87
N PHE A 87 -11.85 3.20 4.05
CA PHE A 87 -13.16 3.82 4.14
C PHE A 87 -13.87 3.48 5.47
N ALA A 88 -13.85 2.21 5.89
CA ALA A 88 -14.42 1.80 7.17
C ALA A 88 -13.71 2.46 8.37
N ALA A 89 -12.38 2.56 8.34
CA ALA A 89 -11.62 3.30 9.35
C ALA A 89 -11.98 4.79 9.36
N ALA A 90 -12.16 5.42 8.20
CA ALA A 90 -12.55 6.81 8.10
C ALA A 90 -13.95 7.07 8.70
N ILE A 91 -14.93 6.21 8.41
CA ILE A 91 -16.26 6.30 9.00
C ILE A 91 -16.18 6.21 10.53
N VAL A 92 -15.50 5.19 11.06
CA VAL A 92 -15.38 5.03 12.52
C VAL A 92 -14.64 6.22 13.15
N GLY A 93 -13.58 6.71 12.51
CA GLY A 93 -12.86 7.91 12.93
C GLY A 93 -13.75 9.16 13.00
N LEU A 94 -14.66 9.34 12.03
CA LEU A 94 -15.62 10.44 12.00
C LEU A 94 -16.74 10.32 13.04
N MET A 95 -17.13 9.09 13.40
CA MET A 95 -18.19 8.84 14.38
C MET A 95 -17.68 8.93 15.83
N LEU A 96 -16.37 8.84 16.06
CA LEU A 96 -15.79 8.93 17.39
C LEU A 96 -15.82 10.38 17.91
N PRO A 97 -16.21 10.60 19.19
CA PRO A 97 -16.09 11.92 19.81
C PRO A 97 -14.65 12.43 19.78
N GLY A 98 -14.46 13.74 19.56
CA GLY A 98 -13.11 14.34 19.52
C GLY A 98 -12.31 14.21 20.83
N ALA A 99 -12.98 13.93 21.95
CA ALA A 99 -12.35 13.67 23.25
C ALA A 99 -11.93 12.20 23.44
N THR A 100 -12.18 11.31 22.48
CA THR A 100 -11.81 9.90 22.60
C THR A 100 -10.29 9.74 22.69
N PRO A 101 -9.75 9.06 23.72
CA PRO A 101 -8.32 8.82 23.83
C PRO A 101 -7.75 8.09 22.61
N VAL A 102 -6.56 8.51 22.15
CA VAL A 102 -5.87 7.92 20.99
C VAL A 102 -5.69 6.40 21.13
N LEU A 103 -5.43 5.93 22.36
CA LEU A 103 -5.26 4.51 22.69
C LEU A 103 -6.52 3.67 22.43
N ILE A 104 -7.69 4.30 22.34
CA ILE A 104 -8.98 3.65 22.03
C ILE A 104 -9.36 3.91 20.57
N ALA A 105 -9.22 5.15 20.10
CA ALA A 105 -9.61 5.53 18.75
C ALA A 105 -8.84 4.75 17.68
N VAL A 106 -7.52 4.58 17.84
CA VAL A 106 -6.68 3.91 16.84
C VAL A 106 -7.02 2.42 16.72
N PRO A 107 -7.07 1.61 17.80
CA PRO A 107 -7.47 0.20 17.69
C PRO A 107 -8.88 0.01 17.12
N LEU A 108 -9.83 0.89 17.46
CA LEU A 108 -11.19 0.82 16.90
C LEU A 108 -11.20 1.07 15.39
N ALA A 109 -10.46 2.07 14.92
CA ALA A 109 -10.32 2.34 13.49
C ALA A 109 -9.61 1.19 12.76
N MET A 110 -8.57 0.61 13.36
CA MET A 110 -7.87 -0.57 12.82
C MET A 110 -8.79 -1.79 12.71
N PHE A 111 -9.61 -2.03 13.74
CA PHE A 111 -10.57 -3.12 13.74
C PHE A 111 -11.65 -2.91 12.67
N ALA A 112 -12.14 -1.68 12.52
CA ALA A 112 -13.07 -1.31 11.45
C ALA A 112 -12.46 -1.53 10.06
N ALA A 113 -11.19 -1.17 9.86
CA ALA A 113 -10.49 -1.43 8.60
C ALA A 113 -10.36 -2.93 8.31
N ALA A 114 -9.99 -3.72 9.31
CA ALA A 114 -9.91 -5.17 9.18
C ALA A 114 -11.26 -5.79 8.80
N LEU A 115 -12.37 -5.32 9.40
CA LEU A 115 -13.71 -5.77 9.04
C LEU A 115 -14.13 -5.31 7.64
N GLY A 116 -13.87 -4.05 7.28
CA GLY A 116 -14.22 -3.51 5.96
C GLY A 116 -13.49 -4.21 4.83
N GLY A 117 -12.16 -4.30 4.91
CA GLY A 117 -11.36 -5.03 3.93
C GLY A 117 -11.64 -6.54 3.95
N GLY A 118 -11.83 -7.10 5.14
CA GLY A 118 -12.20 -8.50 5.33
C GLY A 118 -13.55 -8.86 4.69
N ALA A 119 -14.55 -7.98 4.77
CA ALA A 119 -15.85 -8.19 4.15
C ALA A 119 -15.75 -8.26 2.62
N VAL A 120 -14.94 -7.38 2.01
CA VAL A 120 -14.64 -7.41 0.58
C VAL A 120 -13.88 -8.69 0.22
N GLY A 121 -12.86 -9.08 0.98
CA GLY A 121 -12.09 -10.31 0.75
C GLY A 121 -12.89 -11.60 0.99
N TRP A 122 -13.93 -11.53 1.83
CA TRP A 122 -14.80 -12.67 2.11
C TRP A 122 -15.69 -13.04 0.92
N VAL A 123 -16.15 -12.07 0.14
CA VAL A 123 -16.99 -12.28 -1.05
C VAL A 123 -16.36 -13.26 -2.07
N PRO A 124 -15.14 -13.04 -2.60
CA PRO A 124 -14.52 -13.97 -3.55
C PRO A 124 -14.25 -15.34 -2.90
N GLY A 125 -13.92 -15.38 -1.61
CA GLY A 125 -13.73 -16.62 -0.87
C GLY A 125 -15.00 -17.48 -0.82
N VAL A 126 -16.15 -16.87 -0.49
CA VAL A 126 -17.45 -17.55 -0.50
C VAL A 126 -17.84 -18.00 -1.90
N LEU A 127 -17.63 -17.14 -2.90
CA LEU A 127 -17.98 -17.46 -4.28
C LEU A 127 -17.14 -18.63 -4.83
N LYS A 128 -15.84 -18.67 -4.51
CA LYS A 128 -14.98 -19.82 -4.81
C LYS A 128 -15.46 -21.08 -4.10
N ALA A 129 -15.72 -21.01 -2.79
CA ALA A 129 -16.08 -22.17 -1.98
C ALA A 129 -17.44 -22.79 -2.33
N LYS A 130 -18.43 -21.95 -2.66
CA LYS A 130 -19.81 -22.41 -2.95
C LYS A 130 -20.05 -22.71 -4.43
N PHE A 131 -19.46 -21.93 -5.32
CA PHE A 131 -19.79 -21.97 -6.75
C PHE A 131 -18.60 -22.32 -7.65
N GLY A 132 -17.40 -22.50 -7.08
CA GLY A 132 -16.20 -22.77 -7.88
C GLY A 132 -15.73 -21.58 -8.73
N ALA A 133 -16.21 -20.37 -8.45
CA ALA A 133 -15.87 -19.18 -9.22
C ALA A 133 -14.36 -18.91 -9.20
N HIS A 134 -13.79 -18.45 -10.31
CA HIS A 134 -12.35 -18.18 -10.40
C HIS A 134 -11.99 -16.94 -9.56
N GLU A 135 -11.27 -17.15 -8.46
CA GLU A 135 -10.94 -16.15 -7.44
C GLU A 135 -10.18 -14.95 -8.02
N VAL A 136 -9.29 -15.18 -8.99
CA VAL A 136 -8.56 -14.12 -9.68
C VAL A 136 -9.51 -13.14 -10.38
N ILE A 137 -10.44 -13.65 -11.19
CA ILE A 137 -11.38 -12.81 -11.94
C ILE A 137 -12.29 -12.05 -10.97
N VAL A 138 -12.85 -12.76 -9.99
CA VAL A 138 -13.76 -12.15 -9.02
C VAL A 138 -13.06 -11.07 -8.20
N THR A 139 -11.82 -11.31 -7.77
CA THR A 139 -11.06 -10.32 -6.99
C THR A 139 -10.70 -9.08 -7.81
N ILE A 140 -10.35 -9.22 -9.10
CA ILE A 140 -10.13 -8.08 -10.00
C ILE A 140 -11.43 -7.28 -10.19
N MET A 141 -12.54 -7.94 -10.49
CA MET A 141 -13.83 -7.27 -10.69
C MET A 141 -14.27 -6.54 -9.43
N LEU A 142 -14.02 -7.12 -8.25
CA LEU A 142 -14.39 -6.51 -6.99
C LEU A 142 -13.57 -5.25 -6.68
N ASN A 143 -12.31 -5.13 -7.14
CA ASN A 143 -11.56 -3.87 -7.05
C ASN A 143 -12.31 -2.73 -7.75
N PHE A 144 -12.78 -2.95 -8.99
CA PHE A 144 -13.52 -1.93 -9.73
C PHE A 144 -14.83 -1.55 -9.06
N ILE A 145 -15.56 -2.53 -8.52
CA ILE A 145 -16.81 -2.26 -7.79
C ILE A 145 -16.54 -1.37 -6.58
N VAL A 146 -15.53 -1.71 -5.78
CA VAL A 146 -15.20 -0.93 -4.58
C VAL A 146 -14.71 0.47 -4.92
N LEU A 147 -13.85 0.60 -5.92
CA LEU A 147 -13.28 1.90 -6.31
C LEU A 147 -14.29 2.82 -7.01
N ALA A 148 -15.40 2.28 -7.50
CA ALA A 148 -16.49 3.05 -8.11
C ALA A 148 -17.51 3.59 -7.10
N LEU A 149 -17.42 3.20 -5.82
CA LEU A 149 -18.26 3.69 -4.72
C LEU A 149 -17.62 4.91 -4.04
#